data_AF-A0A973RY82-F1
#
_entry.id   AF-A0A973RY82-F1
#
_cell.length_a   1.000
_cell.length_b   1.000
_cell.length_c   1.000
_cell.angle_alpha   90.00
_cell.angle_beta   90.00
_cell.angle_gamma   90.00
#
_symmetry.space_group_name_H-M   'P 1'
#
loop_
_entity.id
_entity.type
_entity.pdbx_description
1 polymer ?
#
loop_
_entity_poly.entity_id
_entity_poly.type
_entity_poly.pdbx_seq_one_letter_code
_entity_poly.pdbx_strand_id
1 'polypeptide(L)' 'MTSLSPGSADALLFDLGRVVLDIDFSKAIACWAGHAGCHPEAIVARYVRDEAYRLHEVGKIS' A
#
# COMPACT_ATOMS: atom_id res chain seq x y z
N MET A 1 14.31 -7.31 25.46
CA MET A 1 13.54 -7.92 24.36
C MET A 1 13.59 -9.42 24.54
N THR A 2 12.44 -10.06 24.70
CA THR A 2 12.34 -11.54 24.70
C THR A 2 12.59 -12.02 23.28
N SER A 3 13.63 -12.84 23.08
CA SER A 3 13.86 -13.49 21.79
C SER A 3 12.76 -14.52 21.57
N LEU A 4 12.13 -14.49 20.39
CA LEU A 4 11.32 -15.62 19.94
C LEU A 4 12.25 -16.81 19.68
N SER A 5 11.84 -18.00 20.08
CA SER A 5 12.55 -19.25 19.77
C SER A 5 11.68 -20.11 18.85
N PRO A 6 12.26 -21.01 18.03
CA PRO A 6 11.47 -21.93 17.24
C PRO A 6 10.44 -22.67 18.12
N GLY A 7 9.17 -22.67 17.70
CA GLY A 7 8.06 -23.28 18.45
C GLY A 7 7.49 -22.43 19.59
N SER A 8 7.94 -21.19 19.82
CA SER A 8 7.43 -20.34 20.90
C SER A 8 6.13 -19.60 20.57
N ALA A 9 5.54 -19.83 19.39
CA ALA A 9 4.30 -19.21 18.95
C ALA A 9 3.52 -20.14 18.02
N ASP A 10 2.20 -20.14 18.14
CA ASP A 10 1.28 -20.91 17.29
C ASP A 10 1.11 -20.28 15.90
N ALA A 11 1.29 -18.95 15.82
CA ALA A 11 1.20 -18.20 14.57
C ALA A 11 2.09 -16.95 14.60
N LEU A 12 2.53 -16.52 13.42
CA LEU A 12 3.23 -15.26 13.19
C LEU A 12 2.41 -14.41 12.24
N LEU A 13 2.20 -13.14 12.60
CA LEU A 13 1.53 -12.17 11.75
C LEU A 13 2.57 -11.32 11.05
N PHE A 14 2.51 -11.28 9.73
CA PHE A 14 3.31 -10.41 8.88
C PHE A 14 2.39 -9.46 8.14
N ASP A 15 2.76 -8.18 8.11
CA ASP A 15 2.18 -7.26 7.13
C ASP A 15 2.62 -7.67 5.72
N LEU A 16 1.91 -7.22 4.70
CA LEU A 16 2.19 -7.60 3.31
C LEU A 16 3.15 -6.61 2.66
N GLY A 17 2.74 -5.34 2.59
CA GLY A 17 3.45 -4.31 1.85
C GLY A 17 4.72 -3.86 2.56
N ARG A 18 5.85 -3.99 1.88
CA ARG A 18 7.21 -3.67 2.39
C ARG A 18 7.67 -4.55 3.56
N VAL A 19 7.01 -5.68 3.77
CA VAL A 19 7.44 -6.72 4.74
C VAL A 19 7.63 -8.04 4.02
N VAL A 20 6.58 -8.60 3.43
CA VAL A 20 6.68 -9.84 2.63
C VAL A 20 6.89 -9.53 1.16
N LEU A 21 6.31 -8.43 0.67
CA LEU A 21 6.36 -8.02 -0.74
C LEU A 21 6.81 -6.58 -0.88
N ASP A 22 7.65 -6.31 -1.87
CA ASP A 22 7.91 -4.93 -2.31
C ASP A 22 6.69 -4.37 -3.04
N ILE A 23 6.34 -3.13 -2.70
CA ILE A 23 5.22 -2.40 -3.33
C ILE A 23 5.69 -1.06 -3.86
N ASP A 24 5.31 -0.75 -5.10
CA ASP A 24 5.68 0.47 -5.80
C ASP A 24 4.49 1.05 -6.57
N PHE A 25 3.84 2.05 -5.97
CA PHE A 25 2.70 2.75 -6.57
C PHE A 25 3.10 3.64 -7.76
N SER A 26 4.39 3.94 -7.92
CA SER A 26 4.90 4.73 -9.06
C SER A 26 4.55 4.08 -10.39
N LYS A 27 4.51 2.74 -10.45
CA LYS A 27 4.13 1.97 -11.64
C LYS A 27 2.67 2.19 -12.05
N ALA A 28 1.76 2.17 -11.07
CA ALA A 28 0.35 2.43 -11.32
C ALA A 28 0.14 3.89 -11.76
N ILE A 29 0.79 4.83 -11.07
CA ILE A 29 0.73 6.26 -11.39
C ILE A 29 1.23 6.53 -12.81
N ALA A 30 2.35 5.94 -13.23
CA ALA A 30 2.88 6.12 -14.58
C ALA A 30 1.90 5.62 -15.65
N CYS A 31 1.25 4.47 -15.42
CA CYS A 31 0.21 3.94 -16.30
C CYS A 31 -1.00 4.89 -16.40
N TRP A 32 -1.51 5.36 -15.26
CA TRP A 32 -2.64 6.30 -15.22
C TRP A 32 -2.31 7.63 -15.89
N ALA A 33 -1.12 8.17 -15.64
CA ALA A 33 -0.65 9.40 -16.25
C ALA A 33 -0.57 9.28 -17.79
N GLY A 34 -0.07 8.14 -18.29
CA GLY A 34 -0.04 7.83 -19.72
C GLY A 34 -1.43 7.82 -20.36
N HIS A 35 -2.42 7.23 -19.69
CA HIS A 35 -3.81 7.25 -20.16
C HIS A 35 -4.49 8.62 -20.05
N ALA A 36 -4.14 9.40 -19.02
CA ALA A 36 -4.68 10.73 -18.80
C ALA A 36 -4.01 11.83 -19.66
N GLY A 37 -2.92 11.50 -20.36
CA GLY A 37 -2.15 12.47 -21.14
C GLY A 37 -1.49 13.56 -20.29
N CYS A 38 -1.14 13.24 -19.04
CA CYS A 38 -0.54 14.18 -18.10
C CYS A 38 0.79 13.67 -17.53
N HIS A 39 1.51 14.58 -16.89
CA HIS A 39 2.74 14.24 -16.16
C HIS A 39 2.42 13.49 -14.85
N PRO A 40 3.14 12.39 -14.50
CA PRO A 40 2.91 11.63 -13.27
C PRO A 40 2.89 12.50 -12.00
N GLU A 41 3.68 13.55 -11.95
CA GLU A 41 3.76 14.49 -10.83
C GLU A 41 2.41 15.16 -10.53
N ALA A 42 1.57 15.37 -11.55
CA ALA A 42 0.23 15.92 -11.38
C ALA A 42 -0.70 14.98 -10.62
N ILE A 43 -0.52 13.65 -10.75
CA ILE A 43 -1.25 12.64 -9.99
C ILE A 43 -0.64 12.50 -8.59
N VAL A 44 0.69 12.44 -8.47
CA VAL A 44 1.38 12.33 -7.18
C VAL A 44 0.99 13.48 -6.24
N ALA A 45 0.91 14.71 -6.75
CA ALA A 45 0.54 15.89 -5.96
C ALA A 45 -0.89 15.80 -5.35
N ARG A 46 -1.73 14.92 -5.87
CA ARG A 46 -3.13 14.71 -5.45
C ARG A 46 -3.35 13.37 -4.76
N TYR A 47 -2.38 12.46 -4.83
CA TYR A 47 -2.48 11.12 -4.26
C TYR A 47 -2.26 11.18 -2.75
N VAL A 48 -3.36 11.10 -1.99
CA VAL A 48 -3.37 11.21 -0.53
C VAL A 48 -3.99 9.96 0.10
N ARG A 49 -3.46 9.56 1.25
CA ARG A 49 -4.03 8.51 2.10
C ARG A 49 -4.92 9.17 3.16
N ASP A 50 -6.09 9.62 2.70
CA ASP A 50 -7.06 10.34 3.51
C ASP A 50 -8.26 9.44 3.90
N GLU A 51 -9.37 10.04 4.30
CA GLU A 51 -10.55 9.30 4.75
C GLU A 51 -11.11 8.37 3.67
N ALA A 52 -11.07 8.76 2.39
CA ALA A 52 -11.54 7.89 1.31
C ALA A 52 -10.66 6.64 1.20
N TYR A 53 -9.35 6.80 1.36
CA TYR A 53 -8.41 5.67 1.36
C TYR A 53 -8.74 4.69 2.50
N ARG A 54 -8.92 5.18 3.73
CA ARG A 54 -9.29 4.36 4.89
C ARG A 54 -10.63 3.65 4.69
N LEU A 55 -11.66 4.38 4.21
CA LEU A 55 -12.99 3.81 3.99
C LEU A 55 -12.97 2.72 2.92
N HIS A 56 -12.13 2.84 1.89
CA HIS A 56 -11.91 1.77 0.92
C HIS A 56 -11.25 0.54 1.57
N GLU A 57 -10.19 0.73 2.37
CA GLU A 57 -9.51 -0.37 3.08
C GLU A 57 -10.44 -1.16 4.01
N VAL A 58 -11.42 -0.50 4.63
CA VAL A 58 -12.41 -1.15 5.51
C VAL A 58 -13.73 -1.51 4.80
N GLY A 59 -13.79 -1.43 3.47
CA GLY A 59 -14.93 -1.86 2.66
C GLY A 59 -16.20 -1.02 2.83
N LYS A 60 -16.06 0.27 3.17
CA LYS A 60 -17.18 1.20 3.34
C LYS A 60 -17.53 1.97 2.07
N ILE A 61 -16.59 2.08 1.14
CA ILE A 61 -16.77 2.64 -0.20
C ILE A 61 -16.08 1.74 -1.24
N SER A 62 -16.40 1.92 -2.52
CA SER A 62 -15.86 1.13 -3.64
C SER A 62 -15.21 2.02 -4.68
#